data_AF-A0A972M9G8-F1
#
_entry.id   AF-A0A972M9G8-F1
#
_cell.length_a   1.000
_cell.length_b   1.000
_cell.length_c   1.000
_cell.angle_alpha   90.00
_cell.angle_beta   90.00
_cell.angle_gamma   90.00
#
_symmetry.space_group_name_H-M   'P 1'
#
loop_
_entity.id
_entity.type
_entity.pdbx_description
1 polymer ?
#
loop_
_entity_poly.entity_id
_entity_poly.type
_entity_poly.pdbx_seq_one_letter_code
_entity_poly.pdbx_strand_id
1 'polypeptide(L)'
;MFEEVKPHLVELRKRIFISVVALVVSFILSFIFYKPILDWVTAPLFDALQAAQKSVKKTNEGVWEIDIKDNNITLKEKNITKISLVQKAINEANRVINDKNSTKTEIALANSIKDLATHIKSLKAESNNSVMWGSVTTRQIGGVFMVALKVSLYASIFLALPIILWQAWLFVAPGLYDNEKKLALPFLFGVTIMFIVGVLFAYYVVAPFGFQFLITFGAFLYTPLINIEDYIGFFAKILFGFGLAFELPMVVYFLALIGLVTDKTLIAFFKYAIVLIFIIAAILTPPDIITQLLMATPLIVLYGVSILIARVVNPAKDDEDEDLDDKKLLENEK
;
A
#
# COMPACT_ATOMS: atom_id res chain seq x y z
N MET A 1 30.47 -33.16 -21.19
CA MET A 1 30.23 -31.98 -20.34
C MET A 1 29.74 -30.77 -21.13
N PHE A 2 30.54 -30.04 -21.94
CA PHE A 2 30.03 -28.84 -22.66
C PHE A 2 28.97 -29.11 -23.74
N GLU A 3 28.97 -30.30 -24.36
CA GLU A 3 27.97 -30.71 -25.36
C GLU A 3 26.56 -30.87 -24.76
N GLU A 4 26.44 -31.26 -23.48
CA GLU A 4 25.15 -31.41 -22.77
C GLU A 4 24.56 -30.07 -22.28
N VAL A 5 25.40 -29.06 -22.02
CA VAL A 5 24.93 -27.75 -21.52
C VAL A 5 24.48 -26.81 -22.66
N LYS A 6 25.03 -26.96 -23.87
CA LYS A 6 24.65 -26.19 -25.06
C LYS A 6 23.13 -26.13 -25.29
N PRO A 7 22.37 -27.25 -25.30
CA PRO A 7 20.92 -27.18 -25.51
C PRO A 7 20.19 -26.42 -24.40
N HIS A 8 20.63 -26.56 -23.15
CA HIS A 8 20.01 -25.85 -22.01
C HIS A 8 20.24 -24.33 -22.06
N LEU A 9 21.43 -23.88 -22.50
CA LEU A 9 21.73 -22.46 -22.71
C LEU A 9 20.94 -21.85 -23.86
N VAL A 10 20.68 -22.61 -24.92
CA VAL A 10 19.82 -22.18 -26.04
C VAL A 10 18.38 -22.00 -25.58
N GLU A 11 17.90 -22.93 -24.75
CA GLU A 11 16.56 -22.87 -24.18
C GLU A 11 16.38 -21.68 -23.23
N LEU A 12 17.37 -21.42 -22.37
CA LEU A 12 17.40 -20.25 -21.48
C LEU A 12 17.30 -18.94 -22.28
N ARG A 13 18.13 -18.77 -23.31
CA ARG A 13 18.11 -17.56 -24.14
C ARG A 13 16.74 -17.31 -24.76
N LYS A 14 16.13 -18.37 -25.33
CA LYS A 14 14.81 -18.27 -25.96
C LYS A 14 13.75 -17.82 -24.97
N ARG A 15 13.75 -18.38 -23.75
CA ARG A 15 12.79 -18.05 -22.70
C ARG A 15 12.98 -16.62 -22.19
N ILE A 16 14.22 -16.23 -21.90
CA ILE A 16 14.56 -14.86 -21.51
C ILE A 16 14.10 -13.87 -22.59
N PHE A 17 14.35 -14.18 -23.86
CA PHE A 17 13.92 -13.33 -24.97
C PHE A 17 12.39 -13.13 -24.98
N ILE A 18 11.61 -14.20 -24.81
CA ILE A 18 10.15 -14.12 -24.73
C ILE A 18 9.71 -13.28 -23.52
N SER A 19 10.31 -13.48 -22.35
CA SER A 19 10.02 -12.70 -21.15
C SER A 19 10.32 -11.20 -21.34
N VAL A 20 11.42 -10.87 -22.01
CA VAL A 20 11.80 -9.48 -22.33
C VAL A 20 10.81 -8.87 -23.31
N VAL A 21 10.42 -9.58 -24.37
CA VAL A 21 9.42 -9.12 -25.34
C VAL A 21 8.07 -8.87 -24.65
N ALA A 22 7.63 -9.79 -23.79
CA ALA A 22 6.40 -9.64 -23.03
C ALA A 22 6.43 -8.40 -22.12
N LEU A 23 7.57 -8.13 -21.47
CA LEU A 23 7.76 -6.94 -20.63
C LEU A 23 7.73 -5.65 -21.45
N VAL A 24 8.36 -5.62 -22.63
CA VAL A 24 8.37 -4.46 -23.53
C VAL A 24 6.96 -4.16 -24.06
N VAL A 25 6.22 -5.19 -24.50
CA VAL A 25 4.83 -5.02 -24.96
C VAL A 25 3.95 -4.52 -23.82
N SER A 26 4.08 -5.11 -22.63
CA SER A 26 3.34 -4.68 -21.44
C SER A 26 3.70 -3.25 -21.02
N PHE A 27 4.94 -2.83 -21.26
CA PHE A 27 5.39 -1.46 -20.98
C PHE A 27 4.77 -0.45 -21.93
N ILE A 28 4.76 -0.73 -23.23
CA ILE A 28 4.10 0.13 -24.22
C ILE A 28 2.61 0.26 -23.88
N LEU A 29 1.95 -0.85 -23.55
CA LEU A 29 0.54 -0.85 -23.14
C LEU A 29 0.33 -0.02 -21.87
N SER A 30 1.13 -0.25 -20.83
CA SER A 30 1.02 0.50 -19.56
C SER A 30 1.30 1.99 -19.75
N PHE A 31 2.22 2.34 -20.63
CA PHE A 31 2.57 3.73 -20.92
C PHE A 31 1.45 4.47 -21.66
N ILE A 32 0.66 3.79 -22.50
CA ILE A 32 -0.53 4.38 -23.12
C ILE A 32 -1.60 4.69 -22.06
N PHE A 33 -1.77 3.80 -21.09
CA PHE A 33 -2.79 3.90 -20.03
C PHE A 33 -2.25 4.45 -18.70
N TYR A 34 -1.14 5.20 -18.71
CA TYR A 34 -0.47 5.63 -17.48
C TYR A 34 -1.35 6.49 -16.57
N LYS A 35 -2.28 7.30 -17.13
CA LYS A 35 -3.16 8.19 -16.36
C LYS A 35 -4.12 7.41 -15.46
N PRO A 36 -4.98 6.49 -15.99
CA PRO A 36 -5.80 5.62 -15.15
C PRO A 36 -5.01 4.84 -14.10
N ILE A 37 -3.83 4.34 -14.48
CA ILE A 37 -2.98 3.59 -13.55
C ILE A 37 -2.50 4.51 -12.42
N LEU A 38 -2.07 5.73 -12.74
CA LEU A 38 -1.62 6.71 -11.76
C LEU A 38 -2.75 7.10 -10.81
N ASP A 39 -3.95 7.34 -11.32
CA ASP A 39 -5.13 7.68 -10.50
C ASP A 39 -5.46 6.52 -9.54
N TRP A 40 -5.42 5.28 -10.04
CA TRP A 40 -5.63 4.10 -9.21
C TRP A 40 -4.54 3.91 -8.15
N VAL A 41 -3.27 4.09 -8.51
CA VAL A 41 -2.13 3.98 -7.59
C VAL A 41 -2.15 5.08 -6.53
N THR A 42 -2.66 6.27 -6.84
CA THR A 42 -2.69 7.41 -5.90
C THR A 42 -3.93 7.45 -5.02
N ALA A 43 -4.97 6.67 -5.31
CA ALA A 43 -6.20 6.64 -4.51
C ALA A 43 -5.96 6.38 -3.00
N PRO A 44 -5.15 5.39 -2.57
CA PRO A 44 -4.90 5.16 -1.14
C PRO A 44 -4.22 6.34 -0.44
N LEU A 45 -3.41 7.11 -1.17
CA LEU A 45 -2.75 8.30 -0.64
C LEU A 45 -3.77 9.41 -0.36
N PHE A 46 -4.66 9.68 -1.31
CA PHE A 46 -5.67 10.72 -1.17
C PHE A 46 -6.66 10.40 -0.03
N ASP A 47 -7.05 9.14 0.10
CA ASP A 47 -7.90 8.68 1.20
C ASP A 47 -7.21 8.88 2.56
N ALA A 48 -5.93 8.53 2.67
CA ALA A 48 -5.16 8.72 3.88
C ALA A 48 -4.93 10.21 4.22
N LEU A 49 -4.68 11.06 3.22
CA LEU A 49 -4.59 12.52 3.39
C LEU A 49 -5.91 13.11 3.87
N GLN A 50 -7.04 12.70 3.30
CA GLN A 50 -8.36 13.15 3.71
C GLN A 50 -8.70 12.70 5.14
N ALA A 51 -8.34 11.47 5.51
CA ALA A 51 -8.52 10.94 6.86
C ALA A 51 -7.69 11.73 7.89
N ALA A 52 -6.44 12.04 7.58
CA ALA A 52 -5.58 12.85 8.43
C ALA A 52 -6.11 14.29 8.57
N GLN A 53 -6.57 14.90 7.48
CA GLN A 53 -7.20 16.23 7.51
C GLN A 53 -8.41 16.25 8.44
N LYS A 54 -9.28 15.23 8.40
CA LYS A 54 -10.43 15.12 9.31
C LYS A 54 -9.98 15.03 10.77
N SER A 55 -8.91 14.26 11.05
CA SER A 55 -8.37 14.11 12.42
C SER A 55 -7.79 15.41 12.99
N VAL A 56 -7.14 16.22 12.15
CA VAL A 56 -6.61 17.51 12.61
C VAL A 56 -7.67 18.59 12.66
N LYS A 57 -8.63 18.61 11.73
CA LYS A 57 -9.84 19.43 11.88
C LYS A 57 -10.55 19.13 13.19
N LYS A 58 -10.74 17.85 13.55
CA LYS A 58 -11.35 17.43 14.82
C LYS A 58 -10.55 17.84 16.07
N THR A 59 -9.22 17.90 15.97
CA THR A 59 -8.35 18.39 17.06
C THR A 59 -8.41 19.93 17.15
N ASN A 60 -8.51 20.60 16.01
CA ASN A 60 -8.71 22.05 15.90
C ASN A 60 -10.18 22.48 16.06
N GLU A 61 -11.15 21.55 16.15
CA GLU A 61 -12.55 21.82 16.47
C GLU A 61 -12.73 22.23 17.95
N GLY A 62 -11.65 22.24 18.74
CA GLY A 62 -11.54 23.10 19.93
C GLY A 62 -11.42 24.61 19.63
N VAL A 63 -11.35 25.00 18.34
CA VAL A 63 -11.10 26.37 17.85
C VAL A 63 -11.93 26.64 16.58
N TRP A 64 -13.23 26.86 16.78
CA TRP A 64 -14.18 27.62 15.93
C TRP A 64 -14.27 27.35 14.40
N GLU A 65 -15.30 26.62 13.95
CA GLU A 65 -15.81 26.66 12.57
C GLU A 65 -17.04 27.63 12.47
N ILE A 66 -17.16 28.37 11.37
CA ILE A 66 -18.23 29.35 11.07
C ILE A 66 -18.64 29.00 9.65
N ASP A 67 -19.87 28.52 9.50
CA ASP A 67 -20.50 28.22 8.22
C ASP A 67 -21.53 29.33 7.91
N ILE A 68 -21.56 29.79 6.65
CA ILE A 68 -22.44 30.84 6.17
C ILE A 68 -23.05 30.38 4.85
N LYS A 69 -24.32 29.95 4.88
CA LYS A 69 -25.15 29.73 3.69
C LYS A 69 -26.44 30.54 3.77
N ASP A 70 -26.78 31.18 2.65
CA ASP A 70 -28.09 31.76 2.34
C ASP A 70 -28.66 32.76 3.37
N ASN A 71 -27.93 33.84 3.57
CA ASN A 71 -28.34 35.04 4.33
C ASN A 71 -28.83 34.79 5.78
N ASN A 72 -28.63 33.58 6.31
CA ASN A 72 -28.84 33.17 7.69
C ASN A 72 -27.60 32.39 8.17
N ILE A 73 -26.96 32.87 9.23
CA ILE A 73 -25.82 32.18 9.84
C ILE A 73 -26.37 31.15 10.84
N THR A 74 -26.45 29.88 10.44
CA THR A 74 -26.75 28.77 11.36
C THR A 74 -25.48 27.99 11.67
N LEU A 75 -25.07 28.05 12.94
CA LEU A 75 -23.89 27.37 13.49
C LEU A 75 -24.37 26.16 14.32
N LYS A 76 -24.01 24.95 13.87
CA LYS A 76 -24.03 23.73 14.69
C LYS A 76 -22.54 23.42 14.98
N GLU A 77 -22.04 23.26 16.20
CA GLU A 77 -22.60 22.52 17.32
C GLU A 77 -22.08 23.01 18.70
N LYS A 78 -22.90 22.70 19.71
CA LYS A 78 -22.67 22.55 21.17
C LYS A 78 -21.85 23.60 21.92
N ASN A 79 -22.58 24.41 22.68
CA ASN A 79 -22.15 25.11 23.89
C ASN A 79 -21.02 26.14 23.71
N ILE A 80 -21.33 27.37 23.28
CA ILE A 80 -21.09 28.58 24.11
C ILE A 80 -22.13 29.66 23.75
N THR A 81 -22.87 30.08 24.76
CA THR A 81 -23.93 31.11 24.82
C THR A 81 -23.57 32.49 24.20
N LYS A 82 -22.31 32.73 23.79
CA LYS A 82 -21.79 34.01 23.26
C LYS A 82 -22.06 34.26 21.77
N ILE A 83 -22.21 33.22 20.95
CA ILE A 83 -22.49 33.38 19.50
C ILE A 83 -23.89 33.95 19.26
N SER A 84 -24.84 33.65 20.14
CA SER A 84 -26.18 34.27 20.10
C SER A 84 -26.14 35.79 20.25
N LEU A 85 -25.16 36.34 20.97
CA LEU A 85 -25.02 37.78 21.20
C LEU A 85 -24.51 38.50 19.95
N VAL A 86 -23.59 37.89 19.20
CA VAL A 86 -23.08 38.46 17.94
C VAL A 86 -24.18 38.46 16.89
N GLN A 87 -24.94 37.37 16.77
CA GLN A 87 -26.08 37.32 15.86
C GLN A 87 -27.19 38.28 16.27
N LYS A 88 -27.48 38.40 17.58
CA LYS A 88 -28.40 39.41 18.10
C LYS A 88 -27.93 40.82 17.76
N ALA A 89 -26.66 41.14 17.97
CA ALA A 89 -26.09 42.46 17.64
C ALA A 89 -26.16 42.78 16.13
N ILE A 90 -25.95 41.80 15.26
CA ILE A 90 -26.09 41.98 13.80
C ILE A 90 -27.57 42.17 13.42
N ASN A 91 -28.48 41.39 14.00
CA ASN A 91 -29.91 41.53 13.74
C ASN A 91 -30.44 42.88 14.26
N GLU A 92 -29.97 43.33 15.43
CA GLU A 92 -30.24 44.65 16.01
C GLU A 92 -29.71 45.77 15.10
N ALA A 93 -28.47 45.65 14.61
CA ALA A 93 -27.87 46.61 13.68
C ALA A 93 -28.67 46.71 12.37
N ASN A 94 -29.08 45.58 11.78
CA ASN A 94 -29.91 45.59 10.58
C ASN A 94 -31.31 46.20 10.83
N ARG A 95 -31.87 46.01 12.02
CA ARG A 95 -33.14 46.63 12.42
C ARG A 95 -33.00 48.15 12.50
N VAL A 96 -31.93 48.65 13.12
CA VAL A 96 -31.65 50.09 13.26
C VAL A 96 -31.38 50.76 11.91
N ILE A 97 -30.69 50.09 10.98
CA ILE A 97 -30.40 50.63 9.63
C ILE A 97 -31.68 50.80 8.78
N ASN A 98 -32.66 49.91 8.94
CA ASN A 98 -33.91 49.92 8.16
C ASN A 98 -35.04 50.74 8.80
N ASP A 99 -34.84 51.26 10.00
CA ASP A 99 -35.81 52.14 10.67
C ASP A 99 -35.69 53.57 10.15
N LYS A 100 -36.82 54.14 9.68
CA LYS A 100 -36.90 55.50 9.11
C LYS A 100 -36.71 56.60 10.16
N ASN A 101 -36.80 56.28 11.45
CA ASN A 101 -36.66 57.24 12.56
C ASN A 101 -35.30 57.17 13.28
N SER A 102 -34.37 56.31 12.85
CA SER A 102 -33.06 56.16 13.49
C SER A 102 -32.17 57.38 13.30
N THR A 103 -31.44 57.73 14.36
CA THR A 103 -30.51 58.85 14.37
C THR A 103 -29.27 58.54 13.52
N LYS A 104 -28.65 59.54 12.86
CA LYS A 104 -27.42 59.34 12.05
C LYS A 104 -26.31 58.59 12.79
N THR A 105 -26.18 58.79 14.10
CA THR A 105 -25.20 58.13 14.96
C THR A 105 -25.49 56.63 15.17
N GLU A 106 -26.77 56.24 15.22
CA GLU A 106 -27.19 54.84 15.41
C GLU A 106 -27.00 54.04 14.12
N ILE A 107 -27.27 54.67 12.97
CA ILE A 107 -26.98 54.10 11.65
C ILE A 107 -25.46 53.94 11.46
N ALA A 108 -24.65 54.90 11.93
CA ALA A 108 -23.19 54.80 11.86
C ALA A 108 -22.65 53.64 12.70
N LEU A 109 -23.13 53.46 13.94
CA LEU A 109 -22.75 52.34 14.81
C LEU A 109 -23.16 50.98 14.21
N ALA A 110 -24.37 50.90 13.65
CA ALA A 110 -24.87 49.69 13.00
C ALA A 110 -24.05 49.29 11.76
N ASN A 111 -23.60 50.26 10.96
CA ASN A 111 -22.70 50.02 9.84
C ASN A 111 -21.32 49.53 10.31
N SER A 112 -20.76 50.08 11.39
CA SER A 112 -19.49 49.60 11.97
C SER A 112 -19.59 48.15 12.47
N ILE A 113 -20.72 47.75 13.05
CA ILE A 113 -20.96 46.34 13.46
C ILE A 113 -20.99 45.42 12.24
N LYS A 114 -21.61 45.86 11.14
CA LYS A 114 -21.67 45.11 9.87
C LYS A 114 -20.31 44.98 9.20
N ASP A 115 -19.50 46.04 9.20
CA ASP A 115 -18.15 46.05 8.65
C ASP A 115 -17.21 45.14 9.45
N LEU A 116 -17.34 45.14 10.78
CA LEU A 116 -16.57 44.28 11.66
C LEU A 116 -16.98 42.80 11.51
N ALA A 117 -18.27 42.51 11.35
CA ALA A 117 -18.76 41.17 11.00
C ALA A 117 -18.24 40.70 9.62
N THR A 118 -18.15 41.61 8.66
CA THR A 118 -17.63 41.33 7.31
C THR A 118 -16.11 41.07 7.35
N HIS A 119 -15.35 41.82 8.15
CA HIS A 119 -13.93 41.57 8.39
C HIS A 119 -13.68 40.25 9.12
N ILE A 120 -14.48 39.89 10.13
CA ILE A 120 -14.37 38.58 10.79
C ILE A 120 -14.66 37.45 9.79
N LYS A 121 -15.61 37.65 8.88
CA LYS A 121 -15.93 36.70 7.81
C LYS A 121 -14.76 36.54 6.82
N SER A 122 -14.12 37.63 6.41
CA SER A 122 -12.96 37.57 5.50
C SER A 122 -11.74 36.94 6.17
N LEU A 123 -11.44 37.29 7.42
CA LEU A 123 -10.34 36.67 8.19
C LEU A 123 -10.50 35.16 8.35
N LYS A 124 -11.75 34.70 8.50
CA LYS A 124 -12.01 33.27 8.52
C LYS A 124 -11.91 32.61 7.15
N ALA A 125 -12.42 33.26 6.10
CA ALA A 125 -12.28 32.75 4.74
C ALA A 125 -10.80 32.62 4.35
N GLU A 126 -9.96 33.57 4.77
CA GLU A 126 -8.50 33.53 4.66
C GLU A 126 -7.92 32.33 5.42
N SER A 127 -8.31 32.12 6.69
CA SER A 127 -7.86 30.97 7.50
C SER A 127 -8.30 29.60 6.96
N ASN A 128 -9.46 29.51 6.31
CA ASN A 128 -9.98 28.25 5.77
C ASN A 128 -9.35 27.93 4.40
N ASN A 129 -8.94 28.96 3.64
CA ASN A 129 -8.24 28.81 2.36
C ASN A 129 -6.71 28.70 2.51
N SER A 130 -6.12 29.15 3.62
CA SER A 130 -4.66 29.18 3.81
C SER A 130 -4.07 27.84 4.26
N VAL A 131 -4.88 26.84 4.60
CA VAL A 131 -4.37 25.52 4.94
C VAL A 131 -4.56 24.59 3.75
N MET A 132 -3.59 24.63 2.84
CA MET A 132 -3.32 23.56 1.87
C MET A 132 -2.88 22.31 2.65
N TRP A 133 -3.83 21.67 3.34
CA TRP A 133 -3.65 20.42 4.06
C TRP A 133 -3.21 19.36 3.05
N GLY A 134 -1.97 18.91 3.15
CA GLY A 134 -1.52 17.77 2.35
C GLY A 134 -1.51 18.03 0.86
N SER A 135 -0.60 18.89 0.36
CA SER A 135 -0.45 19.06 -1.09
C SER A 135 0.49 17.99 -1.67
N VAL A 136 0.04 17.36 -2.76
CA VAL A 136 0.89 16.50 -3.58
C VAL A 136 1.72 17.40 -4.50
N THR A 137 3.04 17.27 -4.43
CA THR A 137 3.96 18.15 -5.14
C THR A 137 5.00 17.37 -5.94
N THR A 138 5.62 18.03 -6.92
CA THR A 138 6.78 17.53 -7.66
C THR A 138 7.98 18.41 -7.37
N ARG A 139 9.14 17.81 -7.05
CA ARG A 139 10.38 18.56 -6.79
C ARG A 139 11.10 19.01 -8.07
N GLN A 140 10.86 18.33 -9.19
CA GLN A 140 11.62 18.50 -10.42
C GLN A 140 10.71 18.94 -11.58
N ILE A 141 11.27 19.73 -12.51
CA ILE A 141 10.58 20.21 -13.72
C ILE A 141 10.11 19.03 -14.59
N GLY A 142 10.91 17.97 -14.67
CA GLY A 142 10.56 16.70 -15.35
C GLY A 142 9.88 15.66 -14.46
N GLY A 143 9.51 16.00 -13.23
CA GLY A 143 9.04 15.03 -12.24
C GLY A 143 7.78 14.28 -12.67
N VAL A 144 6.82 14.97 -13.31
CA VAL A 144 5.58 14.36 -13.80
C VAL A 144 5.84 13.31 -14.90
N PHE A 145 6.81 13.59 -15.79
CA PHE A 145 7.22 12.63 -16.81
C PHE A 145 7.93 11.42 -16.19
N MET A 146 8.82 11.65 -15.22
CA MET A 146 9.52 10.57 -14.51
C MET A 146 8.55 9.67 -13.72
N VAL A 147 7.51 10.26 -13.14
CA VAL A 147 6.40 9.55 -12.51
C VAL A 147 5.67 8.68 -13.52
N ALA A 148 5.28 9.24 -14.67
CA ALA A 148 4.61 8.48 -15.72
C ALA A 148 5.47 7.29 -16.21
N LEU A 149 6.77 7.49 -16.40
CA LEU A 149 7.71 6.42 -16.75
C LEU A 149 7.79 5.35 -15.67
N LYS A 150 7.99 5.74 -14.40
CA LYS A 150 8.08 4.82 -13.25
C LYS A 150 6.81 3.99 -13.09
N VAL A 151 5.64 4.64 -13.09
CA VAL A 151 4.34 3.94 -12.98
C VAL A 151 4.17 2.94 -14.11
N SER A 152 4.47 3.34 -15.33
CA SER A 152 4.34 2.46 -16.50
C SER A 152 5.30 1.28 -16.43
N LEU A 153 6.53 1.50 -15.96
CA LEU A 153 7.54 0.46 -15.78
C LEU A 153 7.15 -0.53 -14.67
N TYR A 154 6.63 -0.05 -13.56
CA TYR A 154 6.18 -0.94 -12.49
C TYR A 154 4.94 -1.73 -12.92
N ALA A 155 3.93 -1.07 -13.49
CA ALA A 155 2.73 -1.72 -13.99
C ALA A 155 3.03 -2.78 -15.06
N SER A 156 4.00 -2.52 -15.94
CA SER A 156 4.36 -3.49 -16.98
C SER A 156 4.98 -4.76 -16.43
N ILE A 157 5.79 -4.68 -15.37
CA ILE A 157 6.33 -5.86 -14.71
C ILE A 157 5.19 -6.66 -14.08
N PHE A 158 4.21 -6.03 -13.43
CA PHE A 158 3.04 -6.74 -12.89
C PHE A 158 2.21 -7.44 -13.97
N LEU A 159 1.99 -6.79 -15.12
CA LEU A 159 1.27 -7.38 -16.25
C LEU A 159 2.08 -8.50 -16.93
N ALA A 160 3.40 -8.35 -17.03
CA ALA A 160 4.26 -9.35 -17.64
C ALA A 160 4.56 -10.53 -16.70
N LEU A 161 4.39 -10.39 -15.38
CA LEU A 161 4.78 -11.37 -14.39
C LEU A 161 4.16 -12.76 -14.59
N PRO A 162 2.87 -12.93 -14.91
CA PRO A 162 2.30 -14.24 -15.23
C PRO A 162 3.04 -14.96 -16.38
N ILE A 163 3.44 -14.20 -17.41
CA ILE A 163 4.20 -14.73 -18.55
C ILE A 163 5.64 -15.03 -18.12
N ILE A 164 6.26 -14.15 -17.33
CA ILE A 164 7.63 -14.34 -16.83
C ILE A 164 7.70 -15.60 -15.96
N LEU A 165 6.75 -15.78 -15.03
CA LEU A 165 6.66 -16.95 -14.15
C LEU A 165 6.42 -18.23 -14.97
N TRP A 166 5.56 -18.17 -16.00
CA TRP A 166 5.36 -19.28 -16.92
C TRP A 166 6.65 -19.68 -17.65
N GLN A 167 7.41 -18.72 -18.17
CA GLN A 167 8.67 -18.99 -18.86
C GLN A 167 9.78 -19.46 -17.91
N ALA A 168 9.86 -18.88 -16.71
CA ALA A 168 10.79 -19.31 -15.67
C ALA A 168 10.50 -20.76 -15.25
N TRP A 169 9.23 -21.13 -15.13
CA TRP A 169 8.84 -22.51 -14.83
C TRP A 169 9.20 -23.48 -15.95
N LEU A 170 8.89 -23.13 -17.21
CA LEU A 170 9.29 -23.96 -18.34
C LEU A 170 10.80 -24.22 -18.35
N PHE A 171 11.61 -23.32 -17.79
CA PHE A 171 13.05 -23.51 -17.59
C PHE A 171 13.43 -24.49 -16.49
N VAL A 172 12.65 -24.57 -15.42
CA VAL A 172 12.89 -25.51 -14.31
C VAL A 172 12.33 -26.91 -14.60
N ALA A 173 11.18 -27.00 -15.27
CA ALA A 173 10.47 -28.24 -15.58
C ALA A 173 11.29 -29.36 -16.28
N PRO A 174 12.28 -29.09 -17.15
CA PRO A 174 13.10 -30.13 -17.77
C PRO A 174 14.01 -30.86 -16.76
N GLY A 175 14.31 -30.23 -15.63
CA GLY A 175 15.07 -30.85 -14.52
C GLY A 175 14.21 -31.70 -13.58
N LEU A 176 12.90 -31.82 -13.84
CA LEU A 176 11.94 -32.51 -12.99
C LEU A 176 11.56 -33.88 -13.58
N TYR A 177 11.34 -34.90 -12.72
CA TYR A 177 10.99 -36.26 -13.15
C TYR A 177 9.65 -36.29 -13.91
N ASP A 178 9.53 -37.16 -14.92
CA ASP A 178 8.39 -37.19 -15.86
C ASP A 178 7.02 -37.45 -15.20
N ASN A 179 7.01 -38.09 -14.03
CA ASN A 179 5.86 -38.34 -13.17
C ASN A 179 5.42 -37.08 -12.37
N GLU A 180 6.31 -36.12 -12.13
CA GLU A 180 6.02 -34.88 -11.39
C GLU A 180 5.56 -33.74 -12.31
N LYS A 181 5.83 -33.84 -13.62
CA LYS A 181 5.40 -32.86 -14.63
C LYS A 181 3.88 -32.65 -14.68
N LYS A 182 3.06 -33.60 -14.21
CA LYS A 182 1.60 -33.44 -14.12
C LYS A 182 1.15 -32.59 -12.92
N LEU A 183 1.90 -32.62 -11.81
CA LEU A 183 1.64 -31.75 -10.65
C LEU A 183 2.13 -30.31 -10.87
N ALA A 184 2.92 -30.09 -11.92
CA ALA A 184 3.43 -28.78 -12.32
C ALA A 184 2.36 -27.79 -12.79
N LEU A 185 1.29 -28.27 -13.43
CA LEU A 185 0.23 -27.41 -13.97
C LEU A 185 -0.58 -26.69 -12.87
N PRO A 186 -1.12 -27.38 -11.83
CA PRO A 186 -1.81 -26.69 -10.74
C PRO A 186 -0.87 -25.79 -9.93
N PHE A 187 0.41 -26.15 -9.82
CA PHE A 187 1.42 -25.31 -9.18
C PHE A 187 1.54 -23.94 -9.87
N LEU A 188 1.68 -23.91 -11.18
CA LEU A 188 1.87 -22.66 -11.95
C LEU A 188 0.65 -21.75 -11.91
N PHE A 189 -0.55 -22.34 -11.91
CA PHE A 189 -1.79 -21.61 -11.69
C PHE A 189 -1.84 -21.04 -10.26
N GLY A 190 -1.42 -21.82 -9.26
CA GLY A 190 -1.32 -21.39 -7.87
C GLY A 190 -0.37 -20.23 -7.65
N VAL A 191 0.82 -20.27 -8.25
CA VAL A 191 1.82 -19.18 -8.28
C VAL A 191 1.21 -17.90 -8.83
N THR A 192 0.61 -17.96 -10.02
CA THR A 192 -0.01 -16.78 -10.64
C THR A 192 -1.13 -16.19 -9.79
N ILE A 193 -1.98 -17.04 -9.18
CA ILE A 193 -3.04 -16.58 -8.28
C ILE A 193 -2.46 -15.96 -7.02
N MET A 194 -1.49 -16.62 -6.38
CA MET A 194 -0.88 -16.13 -5.15
C MET A 194 -0.19 -14.79 -5.37
N PHE A 195 0.48 -14.60 -6.51
CA PHE A 195 1.02 -13.30 -6.89
C PHE A 195 -0.05 -12.21 -6.94
N ILE A 196 -1.15 -12.47 -7.66
CA ILE A 196 -2.26 -11.51 -7.79
C ILE A 196 -2.87 -11.21 -6.41
N VAL A 197 -3.10 -12.24 -5.59
CA VAL A 197 -3.60 -12.09 -4.22
C VAL A 197 -2.63 -11.26 -3.37
N GLY A 198 -1.32 -11.47 -3.51
CA GLY A 198 -0.31 -10.69 -2.80
C GLY A 198 -0.30 -9.22 -3.19
N VAL A 199 -0.41 -8.91 -4.49
CA VAL A 199 -0.51 -7.52 -4.98
C VAL A 199 -1.81 -6.87 -4.50
N LEU A 200 -2.94 -7.58 -4.56
CA LEU A 200 -4.22 -7.08 -4.06
C LEU A 200 -4.18 -6.85 -2.55
N PHE A 201 -3.58 -7.76 -1.78
CA PHE A 201 -3.40 -7.61 -0.34
C PHE A 201 -2.52 -6.39 -0.01
N ALA A 202 -1.44 -6.19 -0.76
CA ALA A 202 -0.58 -5.02 -0.63
C ALA A 202 -1.35 -3.71 -0.89
N TYR A 203 -2.17 -3.68 -1.95
CA TYR A 203 -2.95 -2.51 -2.35
C TYR A 203 -4.09 -2.18 -1.37
N TYR A 204 -4.90 -3.17 -0.99
CA TYR A 204 -6.14 -2.95 -0.23
C TYR A 204 -5.94 -3.00 1.29
N VAL A 205 -4.88 -3.66 1.77
CA VAL A 205 -4.63 -3.82 3.21
C VAL A 205 -3.36 -3.08 3.61
N VAL A 206 -2.21 -3.40 3.02
CA VAL A 206 -0.95 -2.85 3.55
C VAL A 206 -0.82 -1.35 3.27
N ALA A 207 -1.05 -0.91 2.03
CA ALA A 207 -0.92 0.48 1.62
C ALA A 207 -1.81 1.44 2.41
N PRO A 208 -3.15 1.25 2.51
CA PRO A 208 -4.00 2.19 3.24
C PRO A 208 -3.66 2.25 4.73
N PHE A 209 -3.42 1.10 5.38
CA PHE A 209 -3.04 1.09 6.79
C PHE A 209 -1.69 1.75 7.03
N GLY A 210 -0.70 1.46 6.17
CA GLY A 210 0.62 2.08 6.22
C GLY A 210 0.53 3.59 6.07
N PHE A 211 -0.04 4.09 4.97
CA PHE A 211 -0.13 5.53 4.70
C PHE A 211 -0.96 6.27 5.74
N GLN A 212 -2.09 5.71 6.16
CA GLN A 212 -2.91 6.30 7.20
C GLN A 212 -2.11 6.47 8.48
N PHE A 213 -1.31 5.47 8.87
CA PHE A 213 -0.44 5.56 10.03
C PHE A 213 0.63 6.64 9.87
N LEU A 214 1.44 6.62 8.78
CA LEU A 214 2.52 7.59 8.57
C LEU A 214 1.98 9.03 8.58
N ILE A 215 0.90 9.28 7.83
CA ILE A 215 0.35 10.62 7.66
C ILE A 215 -0.30 11.09 8.96
N THR A 216 -1.10 10.25 9.63
CA THR A 216 -1.75 10.63 10.90
C THR A 216 -0.74 10.89 12.00
N PHE A 217 0.33 10.08 12.09
CA PHE A 217 1.40 10.26 13.06
C PHE A 217 2.09 11.62 12.90
N GLY A 218 2.43 12.01 11.67
CA GLY A 218 3.04 13.32 11.38
C GLY A 218 2.07 14.51 11.45
N ALA A 219 0.79 14.28 11.14
CA ALA A 219 -0.22 15.34 11.02
C ALA A 219 -0.52 16.09 12.33
N PHE A 220 -0.23 15.49 13.48
CA PHE A 220 -0.38 16.17 14.78
C PHE A 220 0.59 17.34 14.96
N LEU A 221 1.73 17.32 14.28
CA LEU A 221 2.81 18.29 14.48
C LEU A 221 3.14 19.07 13.20
N TYR A 222 2.92 18.49 12.02
CA TYR A 222 3.36 19.04 10.74
C TYR A 222 2.33 18.86 9.63
N THR A 223 2.27 19.81 8.70
CA THR A 223 1.50 19.66 7.46
C THR A 223 2.27 18.76 6.48
N PRO A 224 1.70 17.63 6.04
CA PRO A 224 2.41 16.71 5.16
C PRO A 224 2.62 17.33 3.77
N LEU A 225 3.86 17.39 3.30
CA LEU A 225 4.19 17.77 1.92
C LEU A 225 4.67 16.52 1.18
N ILE A 226 3.77 15.86 0.47
CA ILE A 226 4.07 14.57 -0.14
C ILE A 226 4.58 14.78 -1.56
N ASN A 227 5.77 14.26 -1.83
CA ASN A 227 6.29 14.19 -3.18
C ASN A 227 5.74 12.96 -3.91
N ILE A 228 5.15 13.16 -5.09
CA ILE A 228 4.53 12.08 -5.84
C ILE A 228 5.55 11.03 -6.32
N GLU A 229 6.79 11.42 -6.64
CA GLU A 229 7.81 10.50 -7.13
C GLU A 229 8.29 9.55 -6.03
N ASP A 230 8.50 10.09 -4.82
CA ASP A 230 8.83 9.31 -3.62
C ASP A 230 7.69 8.35 -3.28
N TYR A 231 6.44 8.83 -3.35
CA TYR A 231 5.24 8.01 -3.14
C TYR A 231 5.19 6.83 -4.10
N ILE A 232 5.32 7.07 -5.41
CA ILE A 232 5.25 6.00 -6.43
C ILE A 232 6.37 4.98 -6.21
N GLY A 233 7.60 5.43 -5.91
CA GLY A 233 8.71 4.54 -5.62
C GLY A 233 8.46 3.67 -4.38
N PHE A 234 7.94 4.26 -3.31
CA PHE A 234 7.62 3.54 -2.08
C PHE A 234 6.44 2.58 -2.27
N PHE A 235 5.37 3.02 -2.93
CA PHE A 235 4.21 2.20 -3.25
C PHE A 235 4.59 0.99 -4.10
N ALA A 236 5.37 1.20 -5.16
CA ALA A 236 5.84 0.12 -6.02
C ALA A 236 6.67 -0.90 -5.24
N LYS A 237 7.59 -0.45 -4.38
CA LYS A 237 8.37 -1.35 -3.50
C LYS A 237 7.43 -2.24 -2.67
N ILE A 238 6.42 -1.67 -2.01
CA ILE A 238 5.44 -2.45 -1.25
C ILE A 238 4.76 -3.50 -2.13
N LEU A 239 4.20 -3.09 -3.27
CA LEU A 239 3.49 -4.00 -4.17
C LEU A 239 4.40 -5.14 -4.67
N PHE A 240 5.64 -4.84 -5.04
CA PHE A 240 6.60 -5.87 -5.45
C PHE A 240 7.02 -6.77 -4.28
N GLY A 241 7.33 -6.19 -3.13
CA GLY A 241 7.75 -6.92 -1.94
C GLY A 241 6.71 -7.93 -1.50
N PHE A 242 5.45 -7.50 -1.40
CA PHE A 242 4.34 -8.38 -1.04
C PHE A 242 3.96 -9.35 -2.16
N GLY A 243 3.93 -8.91 -3.42
CA GLY A 243 3.68 -9.80 -4.55
C GLY A 243 4.66 -10.98 -4.58
N LEU A 244 5.96 -10.70 -4.41
CA LEU A 244 6.99 -11.74 -4.34
C LEU A 244 6.95 -12.54 -3.03
N ALA A 245 6.63 -11.91 -1.89
CA ALA A 245 6.52 -12.63 -0.62
C ALA A 245 5.37 -13.65 -0.61
N PHE A 246 4.27 -13.35 -1.32
CA PHE A 246 3.15 -14.28 -1.48
C PHE A 246 3.48 -15.49 -2.35
N GLU A 247 4.61 -15.49 -3.06
CA GLU A 247 5.10 -16.69 -3.76
C GLU A 247 5.74 -17.70 -2.81
N LEU A 248 6.14 -17.28 -1.60
CA LEU A 248 6.82 -18.15 -0.63
C LEU A 248 6.03 -19.45 -0.32
N PRO A 249 4.71 -19.44 -0.07
CA PRO A 249 3.95 -20.65 0.19
C PRO A 249 3.97 -21.62 -1.00
N MET A 250 3.91 -21.09 -2.23
CA MET A 250 3.97 -21.92 -3.43
C MET A 250 5.38 -22.48 -3.64
N VAL A 251 6.41 -21.64 -3.50
CA VAL A 251 7.80 -22.10 -3.60
C VAL A 251 8.08 -23.20 -2.57
N VAL A 252 7.63 -23.04 -1.32
CA VAL A 252 7.78 -24.07 -0.28
C VAL A 252 6.98 -25.32 -0.59
N TYR A 253 5.75 -25.21 -1.10
CA TYR A 253 4.97 -26.36 -1.58
C TYR A 253 5.79 -27.19 -2.57
N PHE A 254 6.37 -26.52 -3.57
CA PHE A 254 7.16 -27.20 -4.59
C PHE A 254 8.44 -27.82 -4.03
N LEU A 255 9.17 -27.09 -3.18
CA LEU A 255 10.39 -27.61 -2.54
C LEU A 255 10.10 -28.80 -1.61
N ALA A 256 8.96 -28.79 -0.92
CA ALA A 256 8.51 -29.90 -0.10
C ALA A 256 8.10 -31.10 -0.95
N LEU A 257 7.43 -30.87 -2.08
CA LEU A 257 7.01 -31.94 -3.00
C LEU A 257 8.19 -32.76 -3.54
N ILE A 258 9.29 -32.08 -3.89
CA ILE A 258 10.52 -32.73 -4.38
C ILE A 258 11.44 -33.22 -3.25
N GLY A 259 11.02 -33.11 -1.99
CA GLY A 259 11.76 -33.60 -0.83
C GLY A 259 12.97 -32.77 -0.39
N LEU A 260 13.18 -31.59 -0.98
CA LEU A 260 14.31 -30.70 -0.63
C LEU A 260 14.13 -30.02 0.74
N VAL A 261 12.90 -29.92 1.21
CA VAL A 261 12.52 -29.18 2.40
C VAL A 261 11.44 -29.96 3.16
N THR A 262 11.50 -29.95 4.50
CA THR A 262 10.54 -30.58 5.41
C THR A 262 10.00 -29.54 6.38
N ASP A 263 8.91 -29.84 7.08
CA ASP A 263 8.38 -28.95 8.12
C ASP A 263 9.39 -28.69 9.24
N LYS A 264 10.13 -29.71 9.70
CA LYS A 264 11.19 -29.56 10.71
C LYS A 264 12.31 -28.61 10.23
N THR A 265 12.71 -28.64 8.95
CA THR A 265 13.75 -27.72 8.46
C THR A 265 13.29 -26.27 8.39
N LEU A 266 12.04 -25.99 8.01
CA LEU A 266 11.51 -24.61 8.10
C LEU A 266 11.37 -24.14 9.55
N ILE A 267 10.88 -24.99 10.45
CA ILE A 267 10.73 -24.64 11.87
C ILE A 267 12.10 -24.32 12.47
N ALA A 268 13.13 -25.13 12.17
CA ALA A 268 14.50 -24.85 12.59
C ALA A 268 15.03 -23.52 12.02
N PHE A 269 14.65 -23.18 10.79
CA PHE A 269 15.05 -21.93 10.13
C PHE A 269 14.22 -20.70 10.56
N PHE A 270 13.14 -20.88 11.34
CA PHE A 270 12.19 -19.82 11.69
C PHE A 270 12.84 -18.57 12.30
N LYS A 271 13.84 -18.75 13.18
CA LYS A 271 14.59 -17.63 13.78
C LYS A 271 15.38 -16.80 12.76
N TYR A 272 15.91 -17.43 11.72
CA TYR A 272 16.60 -16.75 10.62
C TYR A 272 15.59 -16.11 9.65
N ALA A 273 14.46 -16.78 9.40
CA ALA A 273 13.37 -16.25 8.59
C ALA A 273 12.82 -14.95 9.17
N ILE A 274 12.61 -14.87 10.50
CA ILE A 274 12.20 -13.63 11.17
C ILE A 274 13.18 -12.49 10.87
N VAL A 275 14.48 -12.72 11.08
CA VAL A 275 15.50 -11.68 10.82
C VAL A 275 15.50 -11.25 9.36
N LEU A 276 15.41 -12.19 8.42
CA LEU A 276 15.33 -11.90 6.99
C LEU A 276 14.08 -11.08 6.64
N ILE A 277 12.92 -11.42 7.22
CA ILE A 277 11.67 -10.68 7.04
C ILE A 277 11.80 -9.25 7.56
N PHE A 278 12.44 -9.04 8.72
CA PHE A 278 12.67 -7.69 9.25
C PHE A 278 13.65 -6.89 8.39
N ILE A 279 14.67 -7.51 7.80
CA ILE A 279 15.57 -6.87 6.84
C ILE A 279 14.83 -6.47 5.58
N ILE A 280 14.02 -7.38 5.02
CA ILE A 280 13.19 -7.09 3.83
C ILE A 280 12.20 -5.97 4.13
N ALA A 281 11.53 -6.01 5.28
CA ALA A 281 10.64 -4.95 5.73
C ALA A 281 11.38 -3.60 5.83
N ALA A 282 12.59 -3.56 6.41
CA ALA A 282 13.39 -2.33 6.50
C ALA A 282 13.86 -1.77 5.15
N ILE A 283 13.98 -2.61 4.12
CA ILE A 283 14.30 -2.16 2.75
C ILE A 283 13.05 -1.61 2.04
N LEU A 284 11.90 -2.24 2.30
CA LEU A 284 10.61 -1.88 1.73
C LEU A 284 10.04 -0.60 2.35
N THR A 285 10.13 -0.48 3.68
CA THR A 285 9.66 0.68 4.44
C THR A 285 10.76 1.71 4.64
N PRO A 286 10.38 2.99 4.87
CA PRO A 286 11.27 3.91 5.56
C PRO A 286 11.73 3.31 6.91
N PRO A 287 12.83 3.82 7.50
CA PRO A 287 13.33 3.36 8.80
C PRO A 287 12.41 3.82 9.94
N ASP A 288 11.22 3.23 10.04
CA ASP A 288 10.22 3.44 11.08
C ASP A 288 9.75 2.09 11.65
N ILE A 289 9.78 1.98 12.98
CA ILE A 289 9.59 0.72 13.70
C ILE A 289 8.16 0.18 13.53
N ILE A 290 7.16 1.07 13.57
CA ILE A 290 5.75 0.65 13.55
C ILE A 290 5.39 0.13 12.17
N THR A 291 5.76 0.86 11.12
CA THR A 291 5.49 0.46 9.74
C THR A 291 6.30 -0.77 9.34
N GLN A 292 7.54 -0.89 9.82
CA GLN A 292 8.34 -2.10 9.65
C GLN A 292 7.67 -3.31 10.31
N LEU A 293 7.13 -3.18 11.51
CA LEU A 293 6.41 -4.27 12.20
C LEU A 293 5.08 -4.60 11.53
N LEU A 294 4.33 -3.57 11.11
CA LEU A 294 3.08 -3.72 10.36
C LEU A 294 3.31 -4.51 9.06
N MET A 295 4.43 -4.28 8.37
CA MET A 295 4.77 -5.02 7.16
C MET A 295 5.39 -6.39 7.42
N ALA A 296 6.21 -6.53 8.47
CA ALA A 296 6.80 -7.82 8.83
C ALA A 296 5.75 -8.83 9.29
N THR A 297 4.67 -8.38 9.94
CA THR A 297 3.64 -9.27 10.52
C THR A 297 2.98 -10.17 9.48
N PRO A 298 2.43 -9.67 8.35
CA PRO A 298 1.87 -10.55 7.33
C PRO A 298 2.90 -11.49 6.70
N LEU A 299 4.17 -11.08 6.56
CA LEU A 299 5.24 -11.92 6.03
C LEU A 299 5.58 -13.09 6.97
N ILE A 300 5.58 -12.86 8.28
CA ILE A 300 5.76 -13.93 9.29
C ILE A 300 4.59 -14.90 9.24
N VAL A 301 3.36 -14.39 9.13
CA VAL A 301 2.16 -15.22 8.98
C VAL A 301 2.24 -16.08 7.72
N LEU A 302 2.65 -15.49 6.58
CA LEU A 302 2.87 -16.23 5.33
C LEU A 302 3.91 -17.33 5.50
N TYR A 303 5.02 -17.06 6.18
CA TYR A 303 6.03 -18.09 6.46
C TYR A 303 5.46 -19.22 7.33
N GLY A 304 4.61 -18.90 8.31
CA GLY A 304 3.88 -19.90 9.10
C GLY A 304 2.93 -20.75 8.25
N VAL A 305 2.23 -20.14 7.30
CA VAL A 305 1.40 -20.87 6.31
C VAL A 305 2.27 -21.79 5.45
N SER A 306 3.44 -21.33 5.03
CA SER A 306 4.40 -22.17 4.28
C SER A 306 4.85 -23.40 5.09
N ILE A 307 5.09 -23.27 6.40
CA ILE A 307 5.39 -24.40 7.29
C ILE A 307 4.23 -25.41 7.31
N LEU A 308 3.00 -24.91 7.42
CA LEU A 308 1.81 -25.77 7.43
C LEU A 308 1.68 -26.56 6.12
N ILE A 309 1.94 -25.92 4.99
CA ILE A 309 1.95 -26.57 3.68
C ILE A 309 3.03 -27.65 3.63
N ALA A 310 4.26 -27.36 4.07
CA ALA A 310 5.34 -28.34 4.11
C ALA A 310 4.96 -29.56 4.97
N ARG A 311 4.27 -29.37 6.09
CA ARG A 311 3.80 -30.45 6.96
C ARG A 311 2.76 -31.36 6.31
N VAL A 312 1.91 -30.81 5.44
CA VAL A 312 0.88 -31.60 4.73
C VAL A 312 1.50 -32.37 3.56
N VAL A 313 2.49 -31.77 2.88
CA VAL A 313 3.08 -32.33 1.66
C VAL A 313 4.23 -33.29 1.95
N ASN A 314 5.11 -32.94 2.88
CA ASN A 314 6.31 -33.70 3.23
C ASN A 314 6.58 -33.58 4.75
N PRO A 315 5.75 -34.23 5.60
CA PRO A 315 6.01 -34.28 7.03
C PRO A 315 7.35 -34.95 7.28
N ALA A 316 8.18 -34.37 8.14
CA ALA A 316 9.41 -35.00 8.56
C ALA A 316 9.09 -36.33 9.26
N LYS A 317 9.84 -37.39 8.89
CA LYS A 317 9.81 -38.65 9.62
C LYS A 317 10.30 -38.41 11.05
N ASP A 318 9.68 -39.08 12.02
CA ASP A 318 10.17 -39.07 13.40
C ASP A 318 11.30 -40.09 13.55
N ASP A 319 12.30 -39.77 14.37
CA ASP A 319 13.53 -40.57 14.51
C ASP A 319 13.22 -42.01 14.97
N GLU A 320 12.07 -42.24 15.63
CA GLU A 320 11.58 -43.57 16.00
C GLU A 320 11.17 -44.45 14.79
N ASP A 321 10.72 -43.85 13.68
CA ASP A 321 10.34 -44.58 12.46
C ASP A 321 11.57 -44.98 11.62
N GLU A 322 12.67 -44.22 11.68
CA GLU A 322 13.95 -44.57 11.05
C GLU A 322 14.58 -45.80 11.73
N ASP A 323 14.58 -45.86 13.06
CA ASP A 323 15.07 -47.01 13.83
C ASP A 323 14.22 -48.29 13.59
N LEU A 324 12.93 -48.14 13.28
CA LEU A 324 12.01 -49.24 12.96
C LEU A 324 12.17 -49.75 11.52
N ASP A 325 12.40 -48.87 10.55
CA ASP A 325 12.68 -49.25 9.16
C ASP A 325 14.06 -49.93 9.05
N ASP A 326 15.09 -49.40 9.71
CA ASP A 326 16.41 -50.04 9.75
C ASP A 326 16.35 -51.42 10.42
N LYS A 327 15.58 -51.57 11.51
CA LYS A 327 15.35 -52.90 12.12
C LYS A 327 14.64 -53.88 11.18
N LYS A 328 13.63 -53.42 10.42
CA LYS A 328 12.91 -54.27 9.45
C LYS A 328 13.77 -54.63 8.24
N LEU A 329 14.65 -53.75 7.79
CA LEU A 329 15.61 -54.02 6.72
C LEU A 329 16.64 -55.07 7.16
N LEU A 330 17.12 -54.99 8.41
CA LEU A 330 18.05 -55.96 9.00
C LEU A 330 17.40 -57.33 9.32
N GLU A 331 16.08 -57.39 9.52
CA GLU A 331 15.33 -58.65 9.68
C GLU A 331 15.04 -59.35 8.36
N ASN A 332 14.88 -58.61 7.26
CA ASN A 332 14.61 -59.20 5.93
C ASN A 332 15.88 -59.73 5.23
N GLU A 333 17.08 -59.39 5.71
CA GLU A 333 18.36 -59.91 5.22
C GLU A 333 18.84 -61.21 5.91
N LYS A 334 18.08 -61.77 6.87
CA LYS A 334 18.40 -63.02 7.57
C LYS A 334 17.53 -64.19 7.13
#